data_AF-A0A2I0D0N0-F1
#
_entry.id   AF-A0A2I0D0N0-F1
#
_cell.length_a   1.000
_cell.length_b   1.000
_cell.length_c   1.000
_cell.angle_alpha   90.00
_cell.angle_beta   90.00
_cell.angle_gamma   90.00
#
_symmetry.space_group_name_H-M   'P 1'
#
loop_
_entity.id
_entity.type
_entity.pdbx_description
1 polymer ?
#
loop_
_entity_poly.entity_id
_entity_poly.type
_entity_poly.pdbx_seq_one_letter_code
_entity_poly.pdbx_strand_id
1 'polypeptide(L)'
;MKRVTINALVDIGCLISFIPSLITGLVLYLYLPSGTGRGGSWVTWMGITRHDWVLYHDIASFAFALLLGVHLLLHWRFFYHISRILEWVEERRRDNK
;
A
#
# COMPACT_ATOMS: atom_id res chain seq x y z
N MET A 1 17.41 3.34 21.28
CA MET A 1 17.54 3.65 19.83
C MET A 1 16.62 4.81 19.50
N LYS A 2 17.06 5.77 18.67
CA LYS A 2 16.27 6.98 18.37
C LYS A 2 14.95 6.54 17.70
N ARG A 3 13.80 7.10 18.12
CA ARG A 3 12.46 6.80 17.55
C ARG A 3 12.45 6.89 16.01
N VAL A 4 13.28 7.79 15.47
CA VAL A 4 13.53 7.96 14.03
C VAL A 4 14.00 6.67 13.34
N THR A 5 14.87 5.86 13.98
CA THR A 5 15.39 4.61 13.39
C THR A 5 14.31 3.53 13.29
N ILE A 6 13.41 3.45 14.27
CA ILE A 6 12.27 2.51 14.25
C ILE A 6 11.28 2.93 13.16
N ASN A 7 11.01 4.22 13.04
CA ASN A 7 10.12 4.75 12.00
C ASN A 7 10.68 4.48 10.59
N ALA A 8 11.96 4.76 10.35
CA ALA A 8 12.60 4.51 9.07
C ALA A 8 12.60 3.02 8.69
N LEU A 9 12.75 2.12 9.67
CA LEU A 9 12.71 0.68 9.44
C LEU A 9 11.30 0.19 9.03
N VAL A 10 10.26 0.73 9.66
CA VAL A 10 8.85 0.41 9.33
C VAL A 10 8.48 0.94 7.94
N ASP A 11 8.95 2.14 7.59
CA ASP A 11 8.71 2.75 6.29
C ASP A 11 9.39 1.96 5.14
N ILE A 12 10.65 1.56 5.34
CA ILE A 12 11.36 0.69 4.40
C ILE A 12 10.65 -0.67 4.28
N GLY A 13 10.14 -1.23 5.39
CA GLY A 13 9.35 -2.46 5.37
C GLY A 13 8.08 -2.34 4.53
N CYS A 14 7.35 -1.24 4.68
CA CYS A 14 6.17 -0.94 3.85
C CYS A 14 6.52 -0.82 2.36
N LEU A 15 7.62 -0.14 2.05
CA LEU A 15 8.07 0.02 0.66
C LEU A 15 8.44 -1.32 0.03
N ILE A 16 9.12 -2.20 0.77
CA ILE A 16 9.48 -3.53 0.31
C ILE A 16 8.23 -4.41 0.10
N SER A 17 7.21 -4.30 0.95
CA SER A 17 5.96 -5.06 0.80
C SER A 17 5.02 -4.49 -0.27
N PHE A 18 5.13 -3.20 -0.57
CA PHE A 18 4.38 -2.55 -1.63
C PHE A 18 4.78 -3.06 -3.02
N ILE A 19 6.07 -3.17 -3.29
CA ILE A 19 6.60 -3.59 -4.60
C ILE A 19 6.00 -4.93 -5.10
N PRO A 20 6.02 -6.03 -4.33
CA PRO A 20 5.43 -7.30 -4.76
C PRO A 20 3.90 -7.26 -4.87
N SER A 21 3.19 -6.52 -4.00
CA SER A 21 1.73 -6.35 -4.14
C SER A 21 1.37 -5.58 -5.42
N LEU A 22 2.14 -4.52 -5.74
CA LEU A 22 1.97 -3.75 -6.97
C LEU A 22 2.27 -4.59 -8.21
N ILE A 23 3.39 -5.33 -8.21
CA ILE A 23 3.79 -6.17 -9.34
C ILE A 23 2.75 -7.27 -9.59
N THR A 24 2.32 -7.98 -8.55
CA THR A 24 1.31 -9.04 -8.69
C THR A 24 -0.04 -8.49 -9.13
N GLY A 25 -0.44 -7.30 -8.66
CA GLY A 25 -1.66 -6.62 -9.11
C GLY A 25 -1.59 -6.17 -10.57
N LEU A 26 -0.44 -5.60 -11.00
CA LEU A 26 -0.19 -5.25 -12.40
C LEU A 26 -0.20 -6.47 -13.31
N VAL A 27 0.37 -7.59 -12.86
CA VAL A 27 0.37 -8.84 -13.61
C VAL A 27 -1.07 -9.36 -13.80
N LEU A 28 -1.86 -9.37 -12.73
CA LEU A 28 -3.28 -9.74 -12.79
C LEU A 28 -4.10 -8.79 -13.68
N TYR A 29 -3.82 -7.50 -13.66
CA TYR A 29 -4.56 -6.52 -14.46
C TYR A 29 -4.19 -6.58 -15.95
N LEU A 30 -2.90 -6.67 -16.27
CA LEU A 30 -2.40 -6.60 -17.65
C LEU A 30 -2.48 -7.94 -18.37
N TYR A 31 -2.17 -9.04 -17.68
CA TYR A 31 -2.03 -10.36 -18.30
C TYR A 31 -3.22 -11.29 -18.03
N LEU A 32 -3.95 -11.11 -16.91
CA LEU A 32 -5.11 -11.94 -16.55
C LEU A 32 -6.38 -11.13 -16.14
N PRO A 33 -6.83 -10.17 -16.97
CA PRO A 33 -7.98 -9.33 -16.64
C PRO A 33 -9.25 -10.17 -16.41
N SER A 34 -9.99 -9.88 -15.34
CA SER A 34 -11.21 -10.62 -14.91
C SER A 34 -12.45 -10.40 -15.79
N GLY A 35 -12.30 -9.87 -17.00
CA GLY A 35 -13.41 -9.33 -17.80
C GLY A 35 -13.94 -10.22 -18.94
N THR A 36 -13.29 -11.32 -19.29
CA THR A 36 -13.70 -12.14 -20.45
C THR A 36 -14.54 -13.33 -19.98
N GLY A 37 -15.85 -13.24 -20.24
CA GLY A 37 -16.90 -14.03 -19.57
C GLY A 37 -16.71 -15.55 -19.56
N ARG A 38 -17.23 -16.19 -18.50
CA ARG A 38 -17.46 -17.63 -18.27
C ARG A 38 -16.30 -18.63 -18.56
N GLY A 39 -15.19 -18.23 -19.17
CA GLY A 39 -14.03 -19.06 -19.51
C GLY A 39 -12.73 -18.67 -18.81
N GLY A 40 -12.70 -17.55 -18.07
CA GLY A 40 -11.51 -17.03 -17.38
C GLY A 40 -10.90 -17.95 -16.31
N SER A 41 -11.61 -19.02 -15.91
CA SER A 41 -11.12 -20.02 -14.95
C SER A 41 -10.02 -20.92 -15.52
N TRP A 42 -9.86 -20.97 -16.85
CA TRP A 42 -8.90 -21.85 -17.55
C TRP A 42 -7.73 -21.09 -18.16
N VAL A 43 -7.63 -19.78 -17.92
CA VAL A 43 -6.51 -18.97 -18.40
C VAL A 43 -5.30 -19.26 -17.51
N THR A 44 -4.39 -20.06 -18.04
CA THR A 44 -3.12 -20.39 -17.41
C THR A 44 -2.04 -19.45 -17.92
N TRP A 45 -1.28 -18.82 -17.01
CA TRP A 45 -0.06 -18.07 -17.35
C TRP A 45 1.13 -18.82 -16.74
N MET A 46 2.12 -19.17 -17.58
CA MET A 46 3.25 -20.03 -17.20
C MET A 46 2.85 -21.40 -16.61
N GLY A 47 1.71 -21.96 -17.01
CA GLY A 47 1.21 -23.24 -16.48
C GLY A 47 0.59 -23.16 -15.08
N ILE A 48 0.50 -21.96 -14.49
CA ILE A 48 -0.16 -21.69 -13.22
C ILE A 48 -1.53 -21.07 -13.52
N THR A 49 -2.56 -21.51 -12.79
CA THR A 49 -3.91 -21.02 -13.00
C THR A 49 -4.04 -19.58 -12.50
N ARG A 50 -4.96 -18.82 -13.10
CA ARG A 50 -5.36 -17.50 -12.57
C ARG A 50 -5.72 -17.56 -11.09
N HIS A 51 -6.32 -18.66 -10.63
CA HIS A 51 -6.72 -18.82 -9.24
C HIS A 51 -5.53 -18.76 -8.28
N ASP A 52 -4.44 -19.47 -8.59
CA ASP A 52 -3.24 -19.47 -7.76
C ASP A 52 -2.57 -18.09 -7.75
N TRP A 53 -2.50 -17.42 -8.91
CA TRP A 53 -1.98 -16.05 -9.00
C TRP A 53 -2.79 -15.05 -8.16
N VAL A 54 -4.13 -15.17 -8.17
CA VAL A 54 -5.01 -14.38 -7.31
C VAL A 54 -4.76 -14.71 -5.84
N LEU A 55 -4.59 -15.98 -5.49
CA LEU A 55 -4.34 -16.39 -4.10
C LEU A 55 -3.02 -15.82 -3.57
N TYR A 56 -1.94 -15.86 -4.36
CA TYR A 56 -0.67 -15.22 -3.98
C TYR A 56 -0.78 -13.69 -3.90
N HIS A 57 -1.52 -13.08 -4.83
CA HIS A 57 -1.76 -11.64 -4.80
C HIS A 57 -2.58 -11.21 -3.58
N ASP A 58 -3.63 -11.96 -3.23
CA ASP A 58 -4.46 -11.67 -2.07
C ASP A 58 -3.64 -11.78 -0.79
N ILE A 59 -2.85 -12.84 -0.63
CA ILE A 59 -1.95 -12.99 0.53
C ILE A 59 -0.96 -11.82 0.61
N ALA A 60 -0.31 -11.48 -0.51
CA ALA A 60 0.62 -10.35 -0.57
C ALA A 60 -0.07 -9.02 -0.25
N SER A 61 -1.29 -8.83 -0.72
CA SER A 61 -2.08 -7.62 -0.51
C SER A 61 -2.61 -7.51 0.91
N PHE A 62 -3.01 -8.61 1.55
CA PHE A 62 -3.37 -8.63 2.97
C PHE A 62 -2.15 -8.35 3.85
N ALA A 63 -0.99 -8.94 3.54
CA ALA A 63 0.26 -8.65 4.25
C ALA A 63 0.66 -7.18 4.10
N PHE A 64 0.54 -6.62 2.89
CA PHE A 64 0.78 -5.20 2.62
C PHE A 64 -0.22 -4.31 3.36
N ALA A 65 -1.52 -4.63 3.34
CA ALA A 65 -2.55 -3.86 4.03
C ALA A 65 -2.35 -3.85 5.55
N LEU A 66 -1.96 -4.98 6.14
CA LEU A 66 -1.61 -5.06 7.56
C LEU A 66 -0.41 -4.18 7.90
N LEU A 67 0.67 -4.28 7.12
CA LEU A 67 1.87 -3.45 7.31
C LEU A 67 1.57 -1.97 7.10
N LEU A 68 0.77 -1.62 6.08
CA LEU A 68 0.32 -0.26 5.81
C LEU A 68 -0.51 0.29 6.96
N GLY A 69 -1.39 -0.53 7.56
CA GLY A 69 -2.16 -0.16 8.75
C GLY A 69 -1.24 0.14 9.94
N VAL A 70 -0.26 -0.73 10.20
CA VAL A 70 0.75 -0.49 11.24
C VAL A 70 1.56 0.78 10.97
N HIS A 71 1.98 1.00 9.73
CA HIS A 71 2.69 2.20 9.31
C HIS A 71 1.85 3.47 9.54
N LEU A 72 0.58 3.46 9.13
CA LEU A 72 -0.35 4.58 9.35
C LEU A 72 -0.54 4.88 10.83
N LEU A 73 -0.70 3.85 11.68
CA LEU A 73 -0.79 4.03 13.13
C LEU A 73 0.52 4.60 13.73
N LEU A 74 1.67 4.17 13.22
CA LEU A 74 2.98 4.67 13.66
C LEU A 74 3.20 6.14 13.24
N HIS A 75 2.77 6.50 12.03
CA HIS A 75 2.84 7.85 11.47
C HIS A 75 1.65 8.75 11.86
N TRP A 76 0.63 8.22 12.55
CA TRP A 76 -0.54 8.99 13.00
C TRP A 76 -0.15 10.21 13.84
N ARG A 77 0.87 10.06 14.70
CA ARG A 77 1.43 11.18 15.48
C ARG A 77 2.12 12.25 14.62
N PHE A 78 2.69 11.86 13.49
CA PHE A 78 3.32 12.80 12.55
C PHE A 78 2.26 13.58 11.76
N PHE A 79 1.20 12.91 11.29
CA PHE A 79 0.04 13.57 10.68
C PHE A 79 -0.61 14.60 11.61
N TYR A 80 -0.73 14.26 12.90
CA TYR A 80 -1.25 15.20 13.91
C TYR A 80 -0.34 16.43 14.12
N HIS A 81 0.97 16.30 13.93
CA HIS A 81 1.89 17.45 14.00
C HIS A 81 1.81 18.31 12.74
N ILE A 82 1.65 17.70 11.56
CA ILE A 82 1.46 18.42 10.30
C ILE A 82 0.15 19.21 10.31
N SER A 83 -0.96 18.63 10.78
CA SER A 83 -2.24 19.34 10.85
C SER A 83 -2.14 20.59 11.72
N ARG A 84 -1.47 20.48 12.88
CA ARG A 84 -1.21 21.62 13.76
C ARG A 84 -0.32 22.69 13.13
N ILE A 85 0.65 22.30 12.30
CA ILE A 85 1.50 23.25 11.56
C ILE A 85 0.67 23.95 10.47
N LEU A 86 -0.19 23.22 9.76
CA LEU A 86 -1.07 23.78 8.74
C LEU A 86 -2.07 24.78 9.34
N GLU A 87 -2.71 24.44 10.45
CA GLU A 87 -3.59 25.36 11.19
C GLU A 87 -2.87 26.64 11.60
N TRP A 88 -1.64 26.52 12.12
CA TRP A 88 -0.82 27.68 12.47
C TRP A 88 -0.43 28.54 11.26
N VAL A 89 -0.15 27.92 10.10
CA VAL A 89 0.12 28.66 8.85
C VAL A 89 -1.15 29.39 8.38
N GLU A 90 -2.31 28.76 8.48
CA GLU A 90 -3.61 29.34 8.12
C GLU A 90 -3.95 30.55 9.00
N GLU A 91 -3.73 30.45 10.32
CA GLU A 91 -3.89 31.56 11.27
C GLU A 91 -2.98 32.75 10.94
N ARG A 92 -1.68 32.50 10.72
CA ARG A 92 -0.74 33.57 10.30
C ARG A 92 -1.12 34.24 8.99
N ARG A 93 -1.76 33.52 8.07
CA ARG A 93 -2.22 34.09 6.80
C ARG A 93 -3.43 35.00 6.99
N ARG A 94 -4.26 34.75 8.01
CA ARG A 94 -5.40 35.61 8.34
C ARG A 94 -4.98 36.88 9.08
N ASP A 95 -3.98 36.83 9.95
CA ASP A 95 -3.48 38.02 10.66
C ASP A 95 -2.74 39.03 9.76
N ASN A 96 -2.24 38.59 8.60
CA ASN A 96 -1.47 39.41 7.67
C ASN A 96 -2.32 39.98 6.50
N LYS A 97 -3.65 39.88 6.57
CA LYS A 97 -4.60 40.39 5.58
C LYS A 97 -5.54 41.40 6.23
#